data_AF-A0A3B9PIS3-F1
#
_entry.id   AF-A0A3B9PIS3-F1
#
_cell.length_a   1.000
_cell.length_b   1.000
_cell.length_c   1.000
_cell.angle_alpha   90.00
_cell.angle_beta   90.00
_cell.angle_gamma   90.00
#
_symmetry.space_group_name_H-M   'P 1'
#
loop_
_entity.id
_entity.type
_entity.pdbx_description
1 polymer ?
#
loop_
_entity_poly.entity_id
_entity_poly.type
_entity_poly.pdbx_seq_one_letter_code
_entity_poly.pdbx_strand_id
1 'polypeptide(L)' 'MTFNARQCGGQPCIRGLRIRVTDILEMLAQGVDQSEIMADFPDLEAADILACLHFAAKRARIARLAA' A
#
# COMPACT_ATOMS: atom_id res chain seq x y z
N MET A 1 5.45 6.56 -1.89
CA MET A 1 4.13 6.73 -2.53
C MET A 1 4.20 7.85 -3.54
N THR A 2 3.61 7.67 -4.72
CA THR A 2 3.48 8.70 -5.75
C THR A 2 2.02 9.10 -5.92
N PHE A 3 1.79 10.40 -6.13
CA PHE A 3 0.49 10.97 -6.48
C PHE A 3 0.64 11.63 -7.83
N ASN A 4 0.23 10.93 -8.88
CA ASN A 4 0.32 11.42 -10.25
C ASN A 4 -1.06 11.29 -10.90
N ALA A 5 -1.65 12.42 -11.31
CA ALA A 5 -2.97 12.45 -11.92
C ALA A 5 -3.09 11.61 -13.20
N ARG A 6 -1.97 11.38 -13.90
CA ARG A 6 -1.90 10.54 -15.11
C ARG A 6 -1.64 9.05 -14.81
N GLN A 7 -1.42 8.69 -13.54
CA GLN A 7 -1.13 7.33 -13.10
C GLN A 7 -2.32 6.80 -12.28
N CYS A 8 -2.81 5.61 -12.64
CA CYS A 8 -3.92 4.92 -11.96
C CYS A 8 -5.12 5.83 -11.62
N GLY A 9 -5.54 6.69 -12.56
CA GLY A 9 -6.67 7.59 -12.37
C GLY A 9 -6.48 8.64 -11.25
N GLY A 10 -5.24 8.99 -10.92
CA GLY A 10 -4.91 9.91 -9.83
C GLY A 10 -4.92 9.27 -8.44
N GLN A 11 -5.05 7.94 -8.36
CA GLN A 11 -5.02 7.22 -7.09
C GLN A 11 -3.59 7.12 -6.54
N PRO A 12 -3.43 7.05 -5.20
CA PRO A 12 -2.12 6.86 -4.57
C PRO A 12 -1.49 5.55 -5.06
N CYS A 13 -0.26 5.64 -5.56
CA CYS A 13 0.49 4.51 -6.07
C CYS A 13 1.75 4.25 -5.24
N ILE A 14 2.25 3.03 -5.30
CA ILE A 14 3.56 2.65 -4.74
C ILE A 14 4.67 3.36 -5.54
N ARG A 15 5.80 3.67 -4.89
CA ARG A 15 6.86 4.52 -5.48
C ARG A 15 7.34 3.91 -6.79
N GLY A 16 7.13 4.61 -7.90
CA GLY A 16 7.62 4.19 -9.21
C GLY A 16 6.89 2.99 -9.82
N LEU A 17 5.91 2.41 -9.11
CA LEU A 17 5.13 1.27 -9.58
C LEU A 17 3.73 1.73 -9.97
N ARG A 18 3.12 1.07 -10.96
CA ARG A 18 1.69 1.26 -11.31
C ARG A 18 0.77 0.37 -10.48
N ILE A 19 1.13 0.15 -9.22
CA ILE A 19 0.37 -0.63 -8.25
C ILE A 19 -0.28 0.36 -7.29
N ARG A 20 -1.60 0.26 -7.12
CA ARG A 20 -2.34 1.18 -6.26
C ARG A 20 -2.18 0.75 -4.81
N VAL A 21 -2.20 1.74 -3.92
CA VAL A 21 -2.22 1.47 -2.47
C VAL A 21 -3.46 0.66 -2.07
N THR A 22 -4.60 0.91 -2.72
CA THR A 22 -5.85 0.16 -2.46
C THR A 22 -5.73 -1.32 -2.78
N ASP A 23 -5.03 -1.67 -3.86
CA ASP A 23 -4.89 -3.07 -4.28
C ASP A 23 -4.14 -3.88 -3.21
N ILE A 24 -3.01 -3.34 -2.72
CA ILE A 24 -2.25 -3.98 -1.64
C ILE A 24 -3.07 -4.08 -0.35
N LEU A 25 -3.82 -3.03 0.01
CA LEU A 25 -4.66 -3.06 1.21
C LEU A 25 -5.81 -4.07 1.09
N GLU A 26 -6.39 -4.26 -0.09
CA GLU A 26 -7.41 -5.28 -0.35
C GLU A 26 -6.84 -6.69 -0.23
N MET A 27 -5.67 -6.96 -0.82
CA MET A 27 -4.99 -8.26 -0.69
C MET A 27 -4.68 -8.58 0.78
N LEU A 28 -4.14 -7.60 1.52
CA LEU A 28 -3.88 -7.77 2.96
C LEU A 28 -5.19 -8.00 3.75
N ALA A 29 -6.27 -7.31 3.40
CA ALA A 29 -7.58 -7.50 4.04
C ALA A 29 -8.19 -8.89 3.74
N GLN A 30 -7.84 -9.49 2.60
CA GLN A 30 -8.20 -10.87 2.25
C GLN A 30 -7.31 -11.92 2.94
N GLY A 31 -6.30 -11.48 3.69
CA GLY A 31 -5.38 -12.36 4.42
C GLY A 31 -4.23 -12.92 3.58
N VAL A 32 -3.97 -12.34 2.40
CA VAL A 32 -2.79 -12.70 1.59
C VAL A 32 -1.53 -12.30 2.36
N ASP A 33 -0.56 -13.22 2.43
CA ASP A 33 0.69 -12.97 3.14
C ASP A 33 1.57 -11.95 2.40
N GLN A 34 2.34 -11.15 3.13
CA GLN A 34 3.22 -10.14 2.54
C GLN A 34 4.27 -10.75 1.61
N SER A 35 4.79 -11.94 1.92
CA SER A 35 5.76 -12.62 1.07
C SER A 35 5.16 -13.10 -0.24
N GLU A 36 3.90 -13.52 -0.22
CA GLU A 36 3.14 -13.91 -1.41
C GLU A 36 2.88 -12.69 -2.31
N ILE A 37 2.45 -11.56 -1.72
CA ILE A 37 2.28 -10.29 -2.45
C ILE A 37 3.61 -9.87 -3.12
N MET A 38 4.74 -9.96 -2.41
CA MET A 38 6.05 -9.62 -3.00
C MET A 38 6.51 -10.63 -4.06
N ALA A 39 6.08 -11.90 -3.99
CA ALA A 39 6.35 -12.87 -5.02
C ALA A 39 5.60 -12.55 -6.32
N ASP A 40 4.35 -12.05 -6.21
CA ASP A 40 3.54 -11.60 -7.35
C ASP A 40 4.02 -10.27 -7.93
N PHE A 41 4.66 -9.43 -7.12
CA PHE A 41 5.20 -8.13 -7.50
C PHE A 41 6.69 -8.03 -7.14
N PRO A 42 7.62 -8.53 -7.98
CA PRO A 42 9.05 -8.62 -7.64
C PRO A 42 9.74 -7.28 -7.37
N ASP A 43 9.20 -6.19 -7.90
CA ASP A 43 9.70 -4.83 -7.67
C ASP A 43 9.18 -4.21 -6.35
N LEU A 44 8.28 -4.91 -5.65
CA LEU A 44 7.68 -4.46 -4.40
C LEU A 44 8.58 -4.84 -3.23
N GLU A 45 8.90 -3.86 -2.39
CA GLU A 45 9.67 -4.09 -1.17
C GLU A 45 8.74 -4.13 0.06
N ALA A 46 9.15 -4.84 1.12
CA ALA A 46 8.41 -4.85 2.39
C ALA A 46 8.18 -3.43 2.95
N ALA A 47 9.12 -2.50 2.71
CA ALA A 47 8.99 -1.10 3.09
C ALA A 47 7.81 -0.39 2.38
N ASP A 48 7.48 -0.78 1.14
CA ASP A 48 6.34 -0.24 0.42
C ASP A 48 5.01 -0.72 1.00
N ILE A 49 4.93 -1.97 1.44
CA ILE A 49 3.76 -2.52 2.15
C ILE A 49 3.54 -1.75 3.47
N LEU A 50 4.60 -1.54 4.25
CA LEU A 50 4.53 -0.73 5.47
C LEU A 50 4.09 0.71 5.19
N ALA A 51 4.56 1.31 4.09
CA ALA A 51 4.12 2.63 3.68
C ALA A 51 2.61 2.66 3.36
N CYS A 52 2.08 1.62 2.68
CA CYS A 52 0.64 1.46 2.41
C CYS A 52 -0.18 1.44 3.71
N LEU A 53 0.24 0.63 4.69
CA LEU A 53 -0.40 0.56 6.01
C LEU A 53 -0.34 1.90 6.75
N HIS A 54 0.81 2.58 6.73
CA HIS A 54 0.96 3.90 7.34
C HIS A 54 0.03 4.94 6.72
N PHE A 55 -0.11 4.93 5.40
CA PHE A 55 -1.03 5.80 4.70
C PHE A 55 -2.50 5.52 5.07
N ALA A 56 -2.88 4.24 5.12
CA ALA A 56 -4.20 3.83 5.55
C ALA A 56 -4.50 4.30 6.99
N ALA A 57 -3.58 4.06 7.92
CA ALA A 57 -3.72 4.48 9.32
C ALA A 57 -3.89 6.00 9.46
N LYS A 58 -3.12 6.79 8.70
CA LYS A 58 -3.26 8.25 8.67
C LYS A 58 -4.63 8.69 8.13
N ARG A 59 -5.16 8.04 7.08
CA ARG A 59 -6.48 8.39 6.52
C ARG A 59 -7.64 7.95 7.40
N ALA A 60 -7.54 6.78 8.02
CA ALA A 60 -8.55 6.25 8.92
C ALA A 60 -8.59 6.99 10.27
N ARG A 61 -7.67 7.93 10.52
CA ARG A 61 -7.53 8.66 11.79
C ARG A 61 -7.53 7.72 12.99
N ILE A 62 -6.86 6.58 12.84
CA ILE A 62 -6.74 5.60 13.93
C ILE A 62 -6.03 6.32 15.06
N ALA A 63 -6.73 6.51 16.19
CA ALA A 63 -6.12 7.06 17.39
C ALA A 63 -4.96 6.15 17.77
N ARG A 64 -3.75 6.71 17.82
CA ARG A 64 -2.59 5.95 18.26
C ARG A 64 -2.84 5.58 19.71
N LEU A 65 -3.13 4.30 19.96
CA LEU A 65 -3.14 3.75 21.30
C LEU A 65 -1.69 3.80 21.78
N ALA A 66 -1.36 4.80 22.58
CA ALA A 66 -0.13 4.80 23.34
C ALA A 66 -0.29 3.76 24.44
N ALA A 67 0.54 2.71 24.40
CA ALA A 67 0.75 1.81 25.52
C ALA A 67 1.83 2.37 26.44
#